data_AF-A0A016QTR1-F1
#
_entry.id   AF-A0A016QTR1-F1
#
_cell.length_a   1.000
_cell.length_b   1.000
_cell.length_c   1.000
_cell.angle_alpha   90.00
_cell.angle_beta   90.00
_cell.angle_gamma   90.00
#
_symmetry.space_group_name_H-M   'P 1'
#
loop_
_entity.id
_entity.type
_entity.pdbx_description
1 polymer ?
#
loop_
_entity_poly.entity_id
_entity_poly.type
_entity_poly.pdbx_seq_one_letter_code
_entity_poly.pdbx_strand_id
1 'polypeptide(L)'
;MGCEPKEQRSRRLYSDILPCFSRKQHRESFEVILNLFLDGSGRPFPERATGKSPAALSRFLNHAAWNTGQLCRVLRQHAHETLQDLWRHQPHQRPRLELLVDLTSLEKTGKFSELADWVHIYHGVRGVHLVVLYLCCGELRLP
;
A
#
# COMPACT_ATOMS: atom_id res chain seq x y z
N MET A 1 -20.28 20.51 -10.42
CA MET A 1 -19.14 19.68 -10.85
C MET A 1 -19.06 18.50 -9.89
N GLY A 2 -19.51 17.32 -10.30
CA GLY A 2 -19.36 16.11 -9.48
C GLY A 2 -17.91 15.64 -9.54
N CYS A 3 -17.30 15.36 -8.38
CA CYS A 3 -15.96 14.77 -8.31
C CYS A 3 -15.99 13.38 -8.98
N GLU A 4 -14.97 13.06 -9.78
CA GLU A 4 -14.90 11.77 -10.47
C GLU A 4 -14.86 10.63 -9.44
N PRO A 5 -15.61 9.52 -9.62
CA PRO A 5 -15.67 8.45 -8.61
C PRO A 5 -14.31 7.84 -8.24
N LYS A 6 -13.32 7.89 -9.14
CA LYS A 6 -11.93 7.48 -8.86
C LYS A 6 -11.23 8.47 -7.91
N GLU A 7 -11.39 9.76 -8.17
CA GLU A 7 -10.81 10.84 -7.36
C GLU A 7 -11.41 10.88 -5.95
N GLN A 8 -12.70 10.62 -5.81
CA GLN A 8 -13.34 10.54 -4.49
C GLN A 8 -12.80 9.35 -3.67
N ARG A 9 -12.56 8.20 -4.30
CA ARG A 9 -12.01 7.01 -3.64
C ARG A 9 -10.57 7.22 -3.19
N SER A 10 -9.71 7.77 -4.05
CA SER A 10 -8.31 8.03 -3.70
C SER A 10 -8.18 9.05 -2.55
N ARG A 11 -9.00 10.10 -2.55
CA ARG A 11 -9.06 11.08 -1.45
C ARG A 11 -9.49 10.45 -0.12
N ARG A 12 -10.51 9.58 -0.14
CA ARG A 12 -10.96 8.85 1.06
C ARG A 12 -9.83 7.96 1.59
N LEU A 13 -9.22 7.14 0.73
CA LEU A 13 -8.10 6.28 1.11
C LEU A 13 -6.95 7.08 1.74
N TYR A 14 -6.55 8.17 1.09
CA TYR A 14 -5.50 9.04 1.60
C TYR A 14 -5.84 9.58 2.99
N SER A 15 -7.05 10.11 3.17
CA SER A 15 -7.55 10.61 4.45
C SER A 15 -7.52 9.52 5.54
N ASP A 16 -7.92 8.29 5.22
CA ASP A 16 -7.98 7.17 6.17
C ASP A 16 -6.59 6.64 6.56
N ILE A 17 -5.60 6.80 5.68
CA ILE A 17 -4.20 6.39 5.92
C ILE A 17 -3.49 7.34 6.88
N LEU A 18 -3.69 8.66 6.76
CA LEU A 18 -2.96 9.66 7.57
C LEU A 18 -3.01 9.42 9.10
N PRO A 19 -4.14 9.00 9.69
CA PRO A 19 -4.23 8.61 11.10
C PRO A 19 -3.30 7.47 11.53
N CYS A 20 -2.79 6.64 10.60
CA CYS A 20 -1.80 5.60 10.92
C CYS A 20 -0.47 6.18 11.43
N PHE A 21 -0.24 7.47 11.21
CA PHE A 21 0.95 8.18 11.64
C PHE A 21 0.56 9.20 12.71
N SER A 22 0.90 8.94 13.97
CA SER A 22 0.57 9.85 15.09
C SER A 22 1.41 11.12 15.09
N ARG A 23 2.68 11.03 14.69
CA ARG A 23 3.62 12.16 14.68
C ARG A 23 3.55 12.93 13.36
N LYS A 24 3.49 14.26 13.43
CA LYS A 24 3.51 15.15 12.25
C LYS A 24 4.67 14.83 11.29
N GLN A 25 5.87 14.64 11.83
CA GLN A 25 7.05 14.27 11.04
C GLN A 25 6.90 12.96 10.24
N HIS A 26 6.14 11.99 10.75
CA HIS A 26 5.91 10.71 10.08
C HIS A 26 4.89 10.88 8.96
N ARG A 27 3.83 11.67 9.18
CA ARG A 27 2.87 12.06 8.12
C ARG A 27 3.60 12.74 6.97
N GLU A 28 4.36 13.79 7.25
CA GLU A 28 5.12 14.52 6.22
C GLU A 28 6.10 13.60 5.46
N SER A 29 6.74 12.65 6.15
CA SER A 29 7.66 11.70 5.50
C SER A 29 6.92 10.70 4.62
N PHE A 30 5.76 10.22 5.07
CA PHE A 30 4.89 9.35 4.28
C PHE A 30 4.37 10.05 3.03
N GLU A 31 3.94 11.30 3.14
CA GLU A 31 3.46 12.11 2.02
C GLU A 31 4.54 12.30 0.95
N VAL A 32 5.77 12.62 1.36
CA VAL A 32 6.91 12.73 0.44
C VAL A 32 7.19 11.41 -0.26
N ILE A 33 7.17 10.28 0.46
CA ILE A 33 7.37 8.96 -0.14
C ILE A 33 6.24 8.61 -1.11
N LEU A 34 5.00 8.90 -0.74
CA LEU A 34 3.85 8.66 -1.62
C LEU A 34 3.96 9.47 -2.91
N ASN A 35 4.39 10.74 -2.82
CA ASN A 35 4.66 11.56 -4.01
C ASN A 35 5.76 10.95 -4.88
N LEU A 36 6.84 10.42 -4.30
CA LEU A 36 7.89 9.73 -5.05
C LEU A 36 7.38 8.49 -5.80
N PHE A 37 6.46 7.74 -5.20
CA PHE A 37 5.83 6.60 -5.88
C PHE A 37 4.87 7.05 -6.99
N LEU A 38 4.09 8.10 -6.76
CA LEU A 38 3.10 8.61 -7.69
C LEU A 38 3.69 9.41 -8.86
N ASP A 39 4.95 9.86 -8.76
CA ASP A 39 5.72 10.47 -9.85
C ASP A 39 5.92 9.51 -11.05
N GLY A 40 5.71 8.20 -10.87
CA GLY A 40 5.65 7.23 -11.97
C GLY A 40 6.99 6.96 -12.66
N SER A 41 8.08 7.53 -12.16
CA SER A 41 9.44 7.41 -12.70
C SER A 41 10.12 6.05 -12.45
N GLY A 42 9.44 5.14 -11.75
CA GLY A 42 9.95 3.79 -11.40
C GLY A 42 11.14 3.80 -10.43
N ARG A 43 11.51 4.96 -9.90
CA ARG A 43 12.69 5.19 -9.06
C ARG A 43 12.35 6.08 -7.86
N PRO A 44 11.56 5.58 -6.89
CA PRO A 44 11.11 6.32 -5.72
C PRO A 44 12.23 6.41 -4.66
N PHE A 45 13.39 6.89 -5.09
CA PHE A 45 14.59 6.95 -4.27
C PHE A 45 14.54 8.16 -3.33
N PRO A 46 14.96 8.01 -2.04
CA PRO A 46 15.02 9.12 -1.10
C PRO A 46 15.85 10.32 -1.60
N GLU A 47 16.84 10.10 -2.46
CA GLU A 47 17.70 11.11 -3.08
C GLU A 47 16.92 12.09 -3.97
N ARG A 48 15.75 11.68 -4.46
CA ARG A 48 14.88 12.50 -5.31
C ARG A 48 13.81 13.25 -4.52
N ALA A 49 13.78 13.07 -3.19
CA ALA A 49 12.82 13.73 -2.33
C ALA A 49 13.04 15.26 -2.32
N THR A 50 11.95 15.99 -2.43
CA THR A 50 11.90 17.43 -2.16
C THR A 50 11.31 17.66 -0.76
N GLY A 51 11.89 18.58 0.00
CA GLY A 51 11.37 18.96 1.34
C GLY A 51 11.76 18.04 2.51
N LYS A 52 12.33 16.84 2.26
CA LYS A 52 12.92 15.97 3.30
C LYS A 52 14.27 15.44 2.84
N SER A 53 15.22 15.28 3.78
CA SER A 53 16.52 14.70 3.46
C SER A 53 16.42 13.17 3.27
N PRO A 54 17.31 12.55 2.45
CA PRO A 54 17.33 11.10 2.26
C PRO A 54 17.46 10.33 3.59
N ALA A 55 18.30 10.82 4.50
CA ALA A 55 18.49 10.24 5.83
C ALA A 55 17.21 10.30 6.69
N ALA A 56 16.39 11.35 6.55
CA ALA A 56 15.12 11.44 7.29
C ALA A 56 14.12 10.38 6.80
N LEU A 57 14.01 10.17 5.49
CA LEU A 57 13.15 9.13 4.91
C LEU A 57 13.64 7.72 5.26
N SER A 58 14.96 7.50 5.23
CA SER A 58 15.55 6.23 5.66
C SER A 58 15.22 5.92 7.13
N ARG A 59 15.36 6.89 8.04
CA ARG A 59 14.94 6.71 9.44
C ARG A 59 13.44 6.45 9.58
N PHE A 60 12.62 7.12 8.78
CA PHE A 60 11.18 6.89 8.77
C PHE A 60 10.81 5.46 8.36
N LEU A 61 11.47 4.90 7.35
CA LEU A 61 11.20 3.53 6.89
C LEU A 61 11.76 2.47 7.83
N ASN A 62 12.93 2.69 8.42
CA ASN A 62 13.66 1.65 9.15
C ASN A 62 13.58 1.76 10.69
N HIS A 63 13.32 2.94 11.25
CA HIS A 63 13.47 3.18 12.70
C HIS A 63 12.27 3.87 13.37
N ALA A 64 11.32 4.42 12.61
CA ALA A 64 10.22 5.20 13.18
C ALA A 64 9.12 4.38 13.89
N ALA A 65 9.24 3.04 13.90
CA ALA A 65 8.37 2.10 14.62
C ALA A 65 6.86 2.38 14.47
N TRP A 66 6.43 2.86 13.30
CA TRP A 66 5.02 3.09 13.01
C TRP A 66 4.32 1.77 12.64
N ASN A 67 3.02 1.69 12.93
CA ASN A 67 2.28 0.43 12.84
C ASN A 67 1.95 0.08 11.38
N THR A 68 2.84 -0.65 10.72
CA THR A 68 2.61 -1.14 9.35
C THR A 68 1.37 -2.04 9.26
N GLY A 69 1.09 -2.83 10.29
CA GLY A 69 -0.11 -3.66 10.35
C GLY A 69 -1.41 -2.85 10.36
N GLN A 70 -1.43 -1.69 11.02
CA GLN A 70 -2.56 -0.76 10.99
C GLN A 70 -2.76 -0.19 9.59
N LEU A 71 -1.68 0.19 8.90
CA LEU A 71 -1.75 0.63 7.51
C LEU A 71 -2.37 -0.45 6.61
N CYS A 72 -1.88 -1.70 6.71
CA CYS A 72 -2.46 -2.83 5.96
C CYS A 72 -3.94 -3.06 6.29
N ARG A 73 -4.37 -2.87 7.55
CA ARG A 73 -5.79 -2.96 7.94
C ARG A 73 -6.62 -1.86 7.28
N VAL A 74 -6.15 -0.62 7.29
CA VAL A 74 -6.83 0.51 6.62
C VAL A 74 -6.97 0.27 5.12
N LEU A 75 -5.91 -0.18 4.45
CA LEU A 75 -5.95 -0.50 3.02
C LEU A 75 -6.99 -1.58 2.71
N ARG A 76 -7.02 -2.68 3.48
CA ARG A 76 -8.00 -3.75 3.30
C ARG A 76 -9.44 -3.30 3.60
N GLN A 77 -9.63 -2.48 4.63
CA GLN A 77 -10.93 -1.94 4.97
C GLN A 77 -11.45 -1.04 3.84
N HIS A 78 -10.60 -0.19 3.28
CA HIS A 78 -10.96 0.65 2.14
C HIS A 78 -11.33 -0.17 0.89
N ALA A 79 -10.58 -1.24 0.60
CA ALA A 79 -10.92 -2.16 -0.49
C ALA A 79 -12.30 -2.80 -0.28
N HIS A 80 -12.56 -3.29 0.93
CA HIS A 80 -13.84 -3.90 1.28
C HIS A 80 -15.00 -2.90 1.17
N GLU A 81 -14.85 -1.68 1.71
CA GLU A 81 -15.85 -0.62 1.61
C GLU A 81 -16.11 -0.21 0.15
N THR A 82 -15.06 -0.12 -0.66
CA THR A 82 -15.19 0.19 -2.10
C THR A 82 -15.99 -0.88 -2.84
N LEU A 83 -15.77 -2.16 -2.52
CA LEU A 83 -16.54 -3.26 -3.08
C LEU A 83 -18.00 -3.23 -2.61
N GLN A 84 -18.25 -2.98 -1.33
CA GLN A 84 -19.59 -2.84 -0.78
C GLN A 84 -20.36 -1.67 -1.41
N ASP A 85 -19.69 -0.53 -1.60
CA ASP A 85 -20.30 0.64 -2.22
C ASP A 85 -20.67 0.33 -3.68
N LEU A 86 -19.84 -0.39 -4.42
CA LEU A 86 -20.19 -0.85 -5.78
C LEU A 86 -21.47 -1.70 -5.77
N TRP A 87 -21.58 -2.67 -4.87
CA TRP A 87 -22.79 -3.49 -4.73
C TRP A 87 -24.03 -2.67 -4.36
N ARG A 88 -23.90 -1.70 -3.44
CA ARG A 88 -25.03 -0.83 -3.03
C ARG A 88 -25.56 0.03 -4.17
N HIS A 89 -24.70 0.49 -5.08
CA HIS A 89 -25.12 1.32 -6.21
C HIS A 89 -25.74 0.52 -7.36
N GLN A 90 -25.55 -0.81 -7.39
CA GLN A 90 -26.07 -1.68 -8.45
C GLN A 90 -26.69 -2.97 -7.89
N PRO A 91 -27.67 -2.91 -6.98
CA PRO A 91 -28.15 -4.09 -6.24
C PRO A 91 -28.83 -5.15 -7.14
N HIS A 92 -29.32 -4.75 -8.31
CA HIS A 92 -29.98 -5.64 -9.28
C HIS A 92 -29.00 -6.29 -10.27
N GLN A 93 -27.78 -5.74 -10.39
CA GLN A 93 -26.71 -6.41 -11.09
C GLN A 93 -26.00 -7.26 -10.04
N ARG A 94 -25.90 -8.58 -10.23
CA ARG A 94 -25.07 -9.42 -9.37
C ARG A 94 -23.69 -9.48 -10.01
N PRO A 95 -22.79 -8.51 -9.77
CA PRO A 95 -21.51 -8.52 -10.46
C PRO A 95 -20.71 -9.74 -10.01
N ARG A 96 -20.07 -10.39 -10.98
CA ARG A 96 -19.16 -11.49 -10.72
C ARG A 96 -17.94 -10.96 -9.98
N LEU A 97 -17.68 -11.48 -8.80
CA LEU A 97 -16.45 -11.25 -8.05
C LEU A 97 -15.43 -12.35 -8.41
N GLU A 98 -14.28 -11.93 -8.89
CA GLU A 98 -13.14 -12.80 -9.17
C GLU A 98 -12.06 -12.56 -8.13
N LEU A 99 -11.53 -13.65 -7.59
CA LEU A 99 -10.46 -13.64 -6.59
C LEU A 99 -9.20 -14.16 -7.25
N LEU A 100 -8.20 -13.30 -7.43
CA LEU A 100 -6.89 -13.72 -7.90
C LEU A 100 -5.94 -13.83 -6.72
N VAL A 101 -5.30 -14.99 -6.59
CA VAL A 101 -4.30 -15.23 -5.56
C VAL A 101 -2.96 -15.39 -6.25
N ASP A 102 -2.00 -14.55 -5.89
CA ASP A 102 -0.63 -14.64 -6.39
C ASP A 102 0.36 -14.76 -5.24
N LEU A 103 1.47 -15.47 -5.47
CA LEU A 103 2.60 -15.56 -4.56
C LEU A 103 3.78 -14.77 -5.17
N THR A 104 4.04 -13.60 -4.62
CA THR A 104 5.17 -12.75 -5.03
C THR A 104 6.33 -12.92 -4.06
N SER A 105 7.55 -13.09 -4.58
CA SER A 105 8.77 -13.15 -3.76
C SER A 105 9.50 -11.81 -3.79
N LEU A 106 9.67 -11.18 -2.63
CA LEU A 106 10.49 -9.99 -2.46
C LEU A 106 11.91 -10.41 -2.11
N GLU A 107 12.79 -10.45 -3.13
CA GLU A 107 14.19 -10.83 -2.94
C GLU A 107 14.88 -9.95 -1.90
N LYS A 108 15.70 -10.57 -1.05
CA LYS A 108 16.47 -9.89 -0.01
C LYS A 108 17.94 -10.28 -0.06
N THR A 109 18.76 -9.28 -0.40
CA THR A 109 20.23 -9.37 -0.36
C THR A 109 20.77 -8.66 0.89
N GLY A 110 21.63 -9.34 1.66
CA GLY A 110 22.18 -8.80 2.91
C GLY A 110 21.60 -9.39 4.19
N LYS A 111 21.95 -8.77 5.33
CA LYS A 111 21.59 -9.21 6.68
C LYS A 111 20.37 -8.45 7.19
N PHE A 112 19.24 -9.15 7.31
CA PHE A 112 17.98 -8.63 7.86
C PHE A 112 17.62 -9.44 9.11
N SER A 113 18.30 -9.18 10.24
CA SER A 113 18.10 -9.95 11.48
C SER A 113 16.66 -9.89 11.99
N GLU A 114 16.01 -8.73 11.86
CA GLU A 114 14.60 -8.54 12.26
C GLU A 114 13.60 -9.30 11.37
N LEU A 115 14.03 -9.74 10.18
CA LEU A 115 13.21 -10.52 9.25
C LEU A 115 13.71 -11.97 9.14
N ALA A 116 14.58 -12.43 10.04
CA ALA A 116 15.20 -13.76 9.93
C ALA A 116 14.15 -14.87 9.82
N ASP A 117 13.07 -14.77 10.59
CA ASP A 117 11.95 -15.74 10.59
C ASP A 117 11.03 -15.61 9.38
N TRP A 118 11.18 -14.55 8.58
CA TRP A 118 10.37 -14.26 7.39
C TRP A 118 11.13 -14.49 6.07
N VAL A 119 12.46 -14.57 6.12
CA VAL A 119 13.31 -14.74 4.93
C VAL A 119 13.61 -16.21 4.72
N HIS A 120 13.07 -16.76 3.65
CA HIS A 120 13.26 -18.16 3.27
C HIS A 120 13.76 -18.26 1.82
N ILE A 121 14.04 -19.49 1.38
CA ILE A 121 14.33 -19.80 -0.01
C ILE A 121 13.13 -20.54 -0.58
N TYR A 122 12.50 -19.97 -1.60
CA TYR A 122 11.41 -20.58 -2.34
C TYR A 122 11.68 -20.48 -3.84
N HIS A 123 11.64 -21.61 -4.55
CA HIS A 123 12.03 -21.73 -5.97
C HIS A 123 13.34 -21.01 -6.32
N GLY A 124 14.35 -21.12 -5.46
CA GLY A 124 15.67 -20.52 -5.67
C GLY A 124 15.77 -19.03 -5.33
N VAL A 125 14.67 -18.37 -4.97
CA VAL A 125 14.66 -16.96 -4.54
C VAL A 125 14.77 -16.89 -3.02
N ARG A 126 15.82 -16.21 -2.51
CA ARG A 126 15.96 -15.89 -1.08
C ARG A 126 15.25 -14.57 -0.77
N GLY A 127 14.17 -14.60 -0.01
CA GLY A 127 13.40 -13.39 0.25
C GLY A 127 12.23 -13.56 1.19
N VAL A 128 11.41 -12.51 1.27
CA VAL A 128 10.11 -12.57 1.94
C VAL A 128 9.08 -12.94 0.89
N HIS A 129 8.32 -14.00 1.13
CA HIS A 129 7.32 -14.50 0.20
C HIS A 129 5.93 -14.03 0.64
N LEU A 130 5.25 -13.27 -0.21
CA LEU A 130 3.97 -12.63 0.07
C LEU A 130 2.88 -13.24 -0.80
N VAL A 131 1.81 -13.72 -0.17
CA VAL A 131 0.57 -14.04 -0.87
C VAL A 131 -0.28 -12.78 -0.96
N VAL A 132 -0.65 -12.37 -2.18
CA VAL A 132 -1.51 -11.22 -2.43
C VAL A 132 -2.84 -11.71 -3.00
N LEU A 133 -3.94 -11.22 -2.43
CA LEU A 133 -5.30 -11.50 -2.87
C LEU A 133 -5.86 -10.26 -3.57
N TYR A 134 -6.13 -10.36 -4.86
CA TYR A 134 -6.78 -9.28 -5.61
C TYR A 134 -8.28 -9.56 -5.78
N LEU A 135 -9.11 -8.59 -5.42
CA LEU A 135 -10.54 -8.57 -5.66
C LEU A 135 -10.84 -7.86 -6.99
N CYS A 136 -11.50 -8.57 -7.90
CA CYS A 136 -11.82 -8.08 -9.23
C CYS A 136 -13.33 -8.12 -9.48
N CYS A 137 -13.91 -6.99 -9.87
CA CYS A 137 -15.35 -6.85 -10.08
C CYS A 137 -15.61 -5.90 -11.25
N GLY A 138 -15.86 -6.43 -12.45
CA GLY A 138 -15.92 -5.62 -13.68
C GLY A 138 -14.57 -4.96 -13.97
N GLU A 139 -14.52 -3.62 -13.97
CA GLU A 139 -13.28 -2.83 -14.09
C GLU A 139 -12.58 -2.55 -12.75
N LEU A 140 -13.24 -2.85 -11.62
CA LEU A 140 -12.67 -2.64 -10.30
C LEU A 140 -11.59 -3.70 -10.03
N ARG A 141 -10.41 -3.24 -9.59
CA ARG A 141 -9.27 -4.05 -9.15
C ARG A 141 -8.80 -3.51 -7.80
N LEU A 142 -8.79 -4.35 -6.77
CA LEU A 142 -8.39 -3.97 -5.41
C LEU A 142 -7.44 -5.04 -4.84
N PRO A 143 -6.29 -4.66 -4.26
CA PRO A 143 -5.38 -5.59 -3.58
C PRO A 143 -5.80 -5.87 -2.12
#